data_AF-A0A163U658-F1
#
_entry.id   AF-A0A163U658-F1
#
_cell.length_a   1.000
_cell.length_b   1.000
_cell.length_c   1.000
_cell.angle_alpha   90.00
_cell.angle_beta   90.00
_cell.angle_gamma   90.00
#
_symmetry.space_group_name_H-M   'P 1'
#
loop_
_entity.id
_entity.type
_entity.pdbx_description
1 polymer ?
#
loop_
_entity_poly.entity_id
_entity_poly.type
_entity_poly.pdbx_seq_one_letter_code
_entity_poly.pdbx_strand_id
1 'polypeptide(L)'
;MEILDLQHNTDSTKMTQPNAPDFIEQHFSIEFIEKAKMQTFFIFGALYTDFSIACLEDQNCIPTEDFLLINLCKEESNTEASEIIYHFIQNRDFTENEVLYLTLSFLSNPKFQEFINLIRRYDQEAFDEEILKIFIGKHICKQLPLYLLDYIHSSIIRFCKEFNLIDGKIDTDTFDNIKTQYSAILVNT
;
A
#
# COMPACT_ATOMS: atom_id res chain seq x y z
N MET A 1 41.62 25.30 44.39
CA MET A 1 40.97 24.12 43.79
C MET A 1 39.49 24.32 44.02
N GLU A 2 38.83 24.92 43.04
CA GLU A 2 37.37 25.03 42.93
C GLU A 2 37.05 24.71 41.48
N ILE A 3 36.19 23.71 41.30
CA ILE A 3 35.72 23.20 40.02
C ILE A 3 34.55 24.09 39.63
N LEU A 4 34.68 24.81 38.51
CA LEU A 4 33.55 25.48 37.88
C LEU A 4 33.08 24.59 36.73
N ASP A 5 32.03 23.83 37.03
CA ASP A 5 31.24 23.08 36.05
C ASP A 5 30.64 24.07 35.04
N LEU A 6 31.18 24.06 33.83
CA LEU A 6 30.49 24.57 32.65
C LEU A 6 29.39 23.56 32.31
N GLN A 7 28.24 23.70 32.95
CA GLN A 7 27.00 23.13 32.45
C GLN A 7 26.72 23.79 31.08
N HIS A 8 27.07 23.07 30.03
CA HIS A 8 26.47 23.29 28.72
C HIS A 8 24.97 23.02 28.87
N ASN A 9 24.19 24.11 28.92
CA ASN A 9 22.79 24.10 28.52
C ASN A 9 22.71 23.60 27.08
N THR A 10 22.61 22.29 26.90
CA THR A 10 22.03 21.72 25.69
C THR A 10 20.52 21.74 25.88
N ASP A 11 19.91 22.92 25.75
CA ASP A 11 18.54 23.02 25.25
C ASP A 11 18.56 22.59 23.78
N SER A 12 18.75 21.28 23.60
CA SER A 12 18.49 20.60 22.36
C SER A 12 16.97 20.45 22.28
N THR A 13 16.29 21.54 21.91
CA THR A 13 15.06 21.42 21.13
C THR A 13 15.45 20.83 19.77
N LYS A 14 15.77 19.53 19.77
CA LYS A 14 15.65 18.71 18.58
C LYS A 14 14.17 18.80 18.25
N MET A 15 13.80 19.69 17.34
CA MET A 15 12.57 19.52 16.58
C MET A 15 12.69 18.13 15.97
N THR A 16 12.05 17.16 16.60
CA THR A 16 11.88 15.83 16.05
C THR A 16 11.15 16.04 14.74
N GLN A 17 11.83 15.79 13.62
CA GLN A 17 11.19 15.83 12.32
C GLN A 17 9.88 15.04 12.39
N PRO A 18 8.76 15.59 11.90
CA PRO A 18 7.48 14.89 11.96
C PRO A 18 7.62 13.50 11.33
N ASN A 19 6.97 12.52 11.94
CA ASN A 19 6.80 11.21 11.32
C ASN A 19 5.77 11.34 10.17
N ALA A 20 5.62 10.30 9.35
CA ALA A 20 4.71 10.38 8.20
C ALA A 20 3.26 10.69 8.61
N PRO A 21 2.68 10.04 9.65
CA PRO A 21 1.36 10.37 10.17
C PRO A 21 1.21 11.84 10.57
N ASP A 22 2.14 12.37 11.38
CA ASP A 22 2.11 13.76 11.84
C ASP A 22 2.13 14.72 10.64
N PHE A 23 2.95 14.43 9.63
CA PHE A 23 3.03 15.22 8.40
C PHE A 23 1.70 15.21 7.64
N ILE A 24 1.05 14.06 7.52
CA ILE A 24 -0.24 13.94 6.82
C ILE A 24 -1.33 14.70 7.59
N GLU A 25 -1.38 14.57 8.91
CA GLU A 25 -2.36 15.28 9.76
C GLU A 25 -2.16 16.80 9.77
N GLN A 26 -0.94 17.29 9.51
CA GLN A 26 -0.67 18.72 9.37
C GLN A 26 -1.17 19.31 8.04
N HIS A 27 -1.29 18.49 6.99
CA HIS A 27 -1.58 18.96 5.62
C HIS A 27 -2.96 18.55 5.11
N PHE A 28 -3.62 17.57 5.73
CA PHE A 28 -4.92 17.04 5.31
C PHE A 28 -5.90 16.99 6.47
N SER A 29 -7.18 17.27 6.21
CA SER A 29 -8.21 17.17 7.24
C SER A 29 -8.46 15.72 7.62
N ILE A 30 -8.90 15.51 8.87
CA ILE A 30 -9.24 14.17 9.38
C ILE A 30 -10.31 13.51 8.51
N GLU A 31 -11.33 14.26 8.08
CA GLU A 31 -12.39 13.73 7.20
C GLU A 31 -11.82 13.27 5.85
N PHE A 32 -10.83 13.97 5.32
CA PHE A 32 -10.18 13.58 4.08
C PHE A 32 -9.32 12.33 4.24
N ILE A 33 -8.60 12.20 5.37
CA ILE A 33 -7.81 11.00 5.70
C ILE A 33 -8.74 9.78 5.84
N GLU A 34 -9.86 9.90 6.55
CA GLU A 34 -10.83 8.82 6.69
C GLU A 34 -11.49 8.46 5.35
N LYS A 35 -11.78 9.46 4.50
CA LYS A 35 -12.22 9.21 3.13
C LYS A 35 -11.15 8.45 2.34
N ALA A 36 -9.88 8.83 2.44
CA ALA A 36 -8.78 8.15 1.75
C ALA A 36 -8.68 6.68 2.17
N LYS A 37 -8.80 6.38 3.48
CA LYS A 37 -8.84 5.00 3.98
C LYS A 37 -9.99 4.20 3.39
N MET A 38 -11.21 4.75 3.42
CA MET A 38 -12.38 4.09 2.85
C MET A 38 -12.25 3.87 1.34
N GLN A 39 -11.72 4.84 0.60
CA GLN A 39 -11.49 4.68 -0.84
C GLN A 39 -10.41 3.64 -1.13
N THR A 40 -9.34 3.60 -0.33
CA THR A 40 -8.31 2.56 -0.40
C THR A 40 -8.90 1.16 -0.25
N PHE A 41 -9.85 0.94 0.66
CA PHE A 41 -10.57 -0.34 0.76
C PHE A 41 -11.18 -0.76 -0.58
N PHE A 42 -11.93 0.14 -1.23
CA PHE A 42 -12.58 -0.15 -2.51
C PHE A 42 -11.58 -0.34 -3.65
N ILE A 43 -10.48 0.42 -3.66
CA ILE A 43 -9.43 0.32 -4.68
C ILE A 43 -8.75 -1.06 -4.60
N PHE A 44 -8.39 -1.53 -3.40
CA PHE A 44 -7.83 -2.87 -3.22
C PHE A 44 -8.84 -3.96 -3.60
N GLY A 45 -10.10 -3.81 -3.19
CA GLY A 45 -11.16 -4.75 -3.56
C GLY A 45 -11.31 -4.88 -5.08
N ALA A 46 -11.25 -3.77 -5.81
CA ALA A 46 -11.25 -3.75 -7.28
C ALA A 46 -9.99 -4.43 -7.85
N LEU A 47 -8.80 -4.06 -7.37
CA LEU A 47 -7.53 -4.67 -7.79
C LEU A 47 -7.55 -6.20 -7.67
N TYR A 48 -8.00 -6.73 -6.54
CA TYR A 48 -8.10 -8.17 -6.34
C TYR A 48 -9.16 -8.81 -7.24
N THR A 49 -10.31 -8.16 -7.42
CA THR A 49 -11.37 -8.69 -8.28
C THR A 49 -10.92 -8.72 -9.74
N ASP A 50 -10.40 -7.61 -10.24
CA ASP A 50 -9.99 -7.42 -11.64
C ASP A 50 -8.83 -8.35 -12.01
N PHE A 51 -7.89 -8.57 -11.08
CA PHE A 51 -6.81 -9.53 -11.31
C PHE A 51 -7.30 -10.98 -11.27
N SER A 52 -8.20 -11.30 -10.33
CA SER A 52 -8.48 -12.69 -9.98
C SER A 52 -9.67 -13.31 -10.69
N ILE A 53 -10.71 -12.55 -11.07
CA ILE A 53 -11.99 -13.11 -11.51
C ILE A 53 -12.28 -12.77 -12.97
N ALA A 54 -12.41 -13.80 -13.81
CA ALA A 54 -12.82 -13.65 -15.21
C ALA A 54 -14.34 -13.51 -15.34
N CYS A 55 -15.10 -14.31 -14.60
CA CYS A 55 -16.56 -14.25 -14.56
C CYS A 55 -17.14 -14.89 -13.29
N LEU A 56 -18.44 -14.65 -13.07
CA LEU A 56 -19.22 -15.28 -12.01
C LEU A 56 -20.16 -16.33 -12.61
N GLU A 57 -20.15 -17.54 -12.06
CA GLU A 57 -21.02 -18.65 -12.43
C GLU A 57 -21.72 -19.22 -11.19
N ASP A 58 -23.02 -18.94 -11.05
CA ASP A 58 -23.82 -19.33 -9.88
C ASP A 58 -23.21 -18.84 -8.55
N GLN A 59 -22.71 -19.77 -7.73
CA GLN A 59 -22.03 -19.51 -6.46
C GLN A 59 -20.49 -19.58 -6.57
N ASN A 60 -19.96 -19.65 -7.78
CA ASN A 60 -18.53 -19.76 -8.02
C ASN A 60 -17.98 -18.55 -8.77
N CYS A 61 -16.78 -18.12 -8.37
CA CYS A 61 -15.93 -17.27 -9.17
C CYS A 61 -15.04 -18.13 -10.07
N ILE A 62 -15.03 -17.81 -11.36
CA ILE A 62 -14.11 -18.42 -12.33
C ILE A 62 -12.85 -17.55 -12.37
N PRO A 63 -11.68 -18.11 -12.02
CA PRO A 63 -10.45 -17.34 -11.96
C PRO A 63 -9.92 -16.96 -13.35
N THR A 64 -9.13 -15.89 -13.42
CA THR A 64 -8.33 -15.56 -14.61
C THR A 64 -7.17 -16.55 -14.77
N GLU A 65 -6.63 -16.65 -15.99
CA GLU A 65 -5.43 -17.46 -16.26
C GLU A 65 -4.21 -16.96 -15.48
N ASP A 66 -4.02 -15.64 -15.41
CA ASP A 66 -2.95 -15.01 -14.65
C ASP A 66 -3.03 -15.41 -13.18
N PHE A 67 -4.20 -15.26 -12.55
CA PHE A 67 -4.40 -15.65 -11.15
C PHE A 67 -4.11 -17.12 -10.90
N LEU A 68 -4.56 -18.02 -11.78
CA LEU A 68 -4.25 -19.46 -11.68
C LEU A 68 -2.74 -19.70 -11.72
N LEU A 69 -2.04 -19.06 -12.66
CA LEU A 69 -0.59 -19.17 -12.78
C LEU A 69 0.12 -18.74 -11.50
N ILE A 70 -0.25 -17.58 -10.94
CA ILE A 70 0.33 -17.06 -9.70
C ILE A 70 0.03 -17.98 -8.52
N ASN A 71 -1.21 -18.47 -8.38
CA ASN A 71 -1.60 -19.37 -7.28
C ASN A 71 -0.79 -20.68 -7.30
N LEU A 72 -0.51 -21.22 -8.49
CA LEU A 72 0.24 -22.46 -8.65
C LEU A 72 1.76 -22.31 -8.46
N CYS A 73 2.27 -21.07 -8.43
CA CYS A 73 3.66 -20.77 -8.18
C CYS A 73 4.02 -21.04 -6.70
N LYS A 74 4.71 -22.16 -6.47
CA LYS A 74 5.13 -22.62 -5.14
C LYS A 74 6.26 -21.80 -4.52
N GLU A 75 7.04 -21.10 -5.35
CA GLU A 75 8.18 -20.29 -4.90
C GLU A 75 7.78 -18.83 -4.71
N GLU A 76 8.25 -18.20 -3.63
CA GLU A 76 8.00 -16.78 -3.35
C GLU A 76 8.72 -15.83 -4.32
N SER A 77 9.71 -16.32 -5.06
CA SER A 77 10.56 -15.52 -5.96
C SER A 77 10.42 -15.91 -7.44
N ASN A 78 9.21 -16.20 -7.90
CA ASN A 78 8.99 -16.46 -9.33
C ASN A 78 8.98 -15.12 -10.11
N THR A 79 9.96 -14.94 -11.00
CA THR A 79 10.13 -13.74 -11.82
C THR A 79 8.98 -13.52 -12.79
N GLU A 80 8.51 -14.57 -13.46
CA GLU A 80 7.39 -14.51 -14.40
C GLU A 80 6.10 -14.10 -13.68
N ALA A 81 5.86 -14.69 -12.51
CA ALA A 81 4.74 -14.31 -11.66
C ALA A 81 4.78 -12.83 -11.25
N SER A 82 5.99 -12.33 -10.95
CA SER A 82 6.18 -10.93 -10.58
C SER A 82 5.93 -9.99 -11.77
N GLU A 83 6.44 -10.34 -12.95
CA GLU A 83 6.27 -9.55 -14.18
C GLU A 83 4.80 -9.41 -14.58
N ILE A 84 4.01 -10.48 -14.47
CA ILE A 84 2.56 -10.45 -14.75
C ILE A 84 1.85 -9.44 -13.84
N ILE A 85 2.14 -9.48 -12.55
CA ILE A 85 1.49 -8.59 -11.58
C ILE A 85 1.95 -7.14 -11.79
N TYR A 86 3.25 -6.90 -12.03
CA TYR A 86 3.72 -5.56 -12.37
C TYR A 86 3.06 -5.02 -13.63
N HIS A 87 2.94 -5.84 -14.68
CA HIS A 87 2.28 -5.45 -15.92
C HIS A 87 0.81 -5.11 -15.69
N PHE A 88 0.08 -5.92 -14.92
CA PHE A 88 -1.29 -5.64 -14.50
C PHE A 88 -1.41 -4.28 -13.78
N ILE A 89 -0.58 -4.03 -12.77
CA ILE A 89 -0.64 -2.77 -12.01
C ILE A 89 -0.26 -1.58 -12.90
N GLN A 90 0.78 -1.69 -13.73
CA GLN A 90 1.24 -0.60 -14.59
C GLN A 90 0.24 -0.23 -15.69
N ASN A 91 -0.52 -1.21 -16.20
CA ASN A 91 -1.54 -0.97 -17.22
C ASN A 91 -2.90 -0.54 -16.64
N ARG A 92 -3.08 -0.61 -15.31
CA ARG A 92 -4.28 -0.09 -14.67
C ARG A 92 -4.28 1.43 -14.77
N ASP A 93 -5.35 1.99 -15.35
CA ASP A 93 -5.53 3.44 -15.48
C ASP A 93 -5.94 4.05 -14.13
N PHE A 94 -4.98 4.18 -13.22
CA PHE A 94 -5.20 4.83 -11.93
C PHE A 94 -5.62 6.28 -12.14
N THR A 95 -6.67 6.70 -11.46
CA THR A 95 -7.01 8.12 -11.37
C THR A 95 -6.06 8.85 -10.41
N GLU A 96 -5.95 10.16 -10.57
CA GLU A 96 -5.15 11.02 -9.68
C GLU A 96 -5.58 10.82 -8.22
N ASN A 97 -6.90 10.75 -7.97
CA ASN A 97 -7.46 10.53 -6.64
C ASN A 97 -7.12 9.17 -6.07
N GLU A 98 -7.11 8.10 -6.87
CA GLU A 98 -6.70 6.77 -6.38
C GLU A 98 -5.24 6.77 -5.93
N VAL A 99 -4.34 7.38 -6.71
CA VAL A 99 -2.93 7.52 -6.32
C VAL A 99 -2.81 8.27 -5.00
N LEU A 100 -3.54 9.38 -4.84
CA LEU A 100 -3.53 10.16 -3.61
C LEU A 100 -4.09 9.37 -2.43
N TYR A 101 -5.25 8.73 -2.57
CA TYR A 101 -5.88 7.97 -1.49
C TYR A 101 -5.02 6.81 -1.01
N LEU A 102 -4.43 6.06 -1.95
CA LEU A 102 -3.50 4.98 -1.61
C LEU A 102 -2.25 5.50 -0.90
N THR A 103 -1.67 6.59 -1.40
CA THR A 103 -0.47 7.21 -0.81
C THR A 103 -0.74 7.68 0.61
N LEU A 104 -1.82 8.44 0.83
CA LEU A 104 -2.18 8.93 2.16
C LEU A 104 -2.48 7.78 3.12
N SER A 105 -3.28 6.79 2.69
CA SER A 105 -3.65 5.66 3.55
C SER A 105 -2.43 4.83 3.94
N PHE A 106 -1.48 4.65 3.03
CA PHE A 106 -0.23 3.94 3.33
C PHE A 106 0.62 4.71 4.34
N LEU A 107 0.83 6.01 4.13
CA LEU A 107 1.67 6.85 4.99
C LEU A 107 1.08 7.09 6.38
N SER A 108 -0.24 7.19 6.47
CA SER A 108 -0.95 7.34 7.74
C SER A 108 -1.05 6.04 8.54
N ASN A 109 -0.72 4.89 7.96
CA ASN A 109 -0.93 3.60 8.62
C ASN A 109 0.25 3.22 9.55
N PRO A 110 -0.01 2.96 10.85
CA PRO A 110 1.03 2.63 11.83
C PRO A 110 1.86 1.38 11.48
N LYS A 111 1.28 0.38 10.80
CA LYS A 111 1.96 -0.88 10.45
C LYS A 111 3.12 -0.67 9.49
N PHE A 112 3.08 0.39 8.69
CA PHE A 112 4.11 0.66 7.68
C PHE A 112 5.14 1.69 8.14
N GLN A 113 5.03 2.22 9.36
CA GLN A 113 5.93 3.28 9.83
C GLN A 113 7.39 2.83 9.85
N GLU A 114 7.68 1.58 10.21
CA GLU A 114 9.04 1.06 10.16
C GLU A 114 9.58 1.04 8.72
N PHE A 115 8.77 0.55 7.77
CA PHE A 115 9.11 0.52 6.35
C PHE A 115 9.28 1.93 5.76
N ILE A 116 8.37 2.86 6.06
CA ILE A 116 8.45 4.26 5.66
C ILE A 116 9.72 4.90 6.22
N ASN A 117 10.04 4.66 7.49
CA ASN A 117 11.25 5.17 8.12
C ASN A 117 12.53 4.58 7.50
N LEU A 118 12.49 3.34 7.02
CA LEU A 118 13.61 2.73 6.28
C LEU A 118 13.82 3.39 4.93
N ILE A 119 12.75 3.64 4.16
CA ILE A 119 12.81 4.38 2.89
C ILE A 119 13.43 5.77 3.12
N ARG A 120 12.91 6.53 4.09
CA ARG A 120 13.46 7.85 4.47
C ARG A 120 14.96 7.82 4.76
N ARG A 121 15.41 6.82 5.53
CA ARG A 121 16.82 6.70 5.92
C ARG A 121 17.71 6.36 4.74
N TYR A 122 17.22 5.54 3.82
CA TYR A 122 17.97 5.14 2.62
C TYR A 122 18.08 6.29 1.62
N ASP A 123 16.99 7.04 1.41
CA ASP A 123 16.92 8.12 0.42
C ASP A 123 17.36 9.49 0.99
N GLN A 124 17.67 9.57 2.29
CA GLN A 124 17.98 10.80 3.03
C GLN A 124 16.86 11.86 2.98
N GLU A 125 15.63 11.44 2.75
CA GLU A 125 14.48 12.34 2.61
C GLU A 125 13.86 12.69 3.98
N ALA A 126 13.55 13.97 4.16
CA ALA A 126 12.76 14.45 5.28
C ALA A 126 11.30 14.62 4.84
N PHE A 127 10.34 14.31 5.73
CA PHE A 127 8.93 14.68 5.52
C PHE A 127 8.75 16.18 5.71
N ASP A 128 9.12 16.94 4.69
CA ASP A 128 8.99 18.38 4.59
C ASP A 128 8.26 18.79 3.30
N GLU A 129 8.26 20.08 2.98
CA GLU A 129 7.57 20.62 1.81
C GLU A 129 8.06 20.03 0.47
N GLU A 130 9.28 19.49 0.40
CA GLU A 130 9.79 18.88 -0.84
C GLU A 130 9.12 17.53 -1.11
N ILE A 131 8.93 16.71 -0.08
CA ILE A 131 8.14 15.47 -0.20
C ILE A 131 6.69 15.78 -0.61
N LEU A 132 6.09 16.86 -0.08
CA LEU A 132 4.73 17.24 -0.49
C LEU A 132 4.65 17.50 -2.00
N LYS A 133 5.64 18.20 -2.56
CA LYS A 133 5.72 18.46 -4.00
C LYS A 133 5.88 17.18 -4.80
N ILE A 134 6.66 16.21 -4.31
CA ILE A 134 6.78 14.89 -4.94
C ILE A 134 5.43 14.18 -4.96
N PHE A 135 4.70 14.16 -3.85
CA PHE A 135 3.38 13.52 -3.78
C PHE A 135 2.36 14.19 -4.70
N ILE A 136 2.33 15.53 -4.75
CA ILE A 136 1.49 16.27 -5.68
C ILE A 136 1.88 15.94 -7.13
N GLY A 137 3.17 15.88 -7.44
CA GLY A 137 3.66 15.50 -8.76
C GLY A 137 3.21 14.09 -9.16
N LYS A 138 3.36 13.10 -8.26
CA LYS A 138 2.90 11.72 -8.47
C LYS A 138 1.39 11.63 -8.65
N HIS A 139 0.63 12.36 -7.84
CA HIS A 139 -0.82 12.49 -7.95
C HIS A 139 -1.24 13.02 -9.32
N ILE A 140 -0.70 14.15 -9.77
CA ILE A 140 -1.03 14.79 -11.07
C ILE A 140 -0.62 13.88 -12.24
N CYS A 141 0.54 13.23 -12.15
CA CYS A 141 1.03 12.33 -13.19
C CYS A 141 0.39 10.93 -13.14
N LYS A 142 -0.54 10.67 -12.21
CA LYS A 142 -1.18 9.36 -12.01
C LYS A 142 -0.17 8.23 -11.81
N GLN A 143 0.96 8.53 -11.19
CA GLN A 143 2.06 7.59 -11.01
C GLN A 143 2.12 7.13 -9.57
N LEU A 144 1.98 5.83 -9.33
CA LEU A 144 2.20 5.25 -8.00
C LEU A 144 3.64 5.50 -7.53
N PRO A 145 3.86 5.90 -6.27
CA PRO A 145 5.16 5.79 -5.63
C PRO A 145 5.67 4.33 -5.68
N LEU A 146 6.99 4.15 -5.84
CA LEU A 146 7.58 2.81 -5.99
C LEU A 146 7.27 1.90 -4.80
N TYR A 147 7.39 2.42 -3.58
CA TYR A 147 7.07 1.65 -2.37
C TYR A 147 5.62 1.15 -2.34
N LEU A 148 4.69 1.90 -2.95
CA LEU A 148 3.29 1.55 -3.01
C LEU A 148 3.05 0.52 -4.12
N LEU A 149 3.72 0.66 -5.26
CA LEU A 149 3.73 -0.34 -6.33
C LEU A 149 4.23 -1.70 -5.79
N ASP A 150 5.36 -1.71 -5.08
CA ASP A 150 5.95 -2.92 -4.48
C ASP A 150 5.03 -3.55 -3.43
N TYR A 151 4.35 -2.71 -2.64
CA TYR A 151 3.37 -3.17 -1.67
C TYR A 151 2.15 -3.82 -2.35
N ILE A 152 1.54 -3.15 -3.33
CA ILE A 152 0.39 -3.68 -4.07
C ILE A 152 0.77 -4.99 -4.74
N HIS A 153 1.92 -5.04 -5.40
CA HIS A 153 2.46 -6.25 -6.01
C HIS A 153 2.56 -7.41 -4.99
N SER A 154 3.23 -7.17 -3.87
CA SER A 154 3.39 -8.17 -2.81
C SER A 154 2.05 -8.61 -2.21
N SER A 155 1.11 -7.68 -2.12
CA SER A 155 -0.24 -7.92 -1.60
C SER A 155 -1.05 -8.82 -2.53
N ILE A 156 -0.99 -8.60 -3.85
CA ILE A 156 -1.64 -9.45 -4.85
C ILE A 156 -1.04 -10.86 -4.83
N ILE A 157 0.29 -11.01 -4.74
CA ILE A 157 0.93 -12.34 -4.63
C ILE A 157 0.40 -13.11 -3.43
N ARG A 158 0.34 -12.46 -2.25
CA ARG A 158 -0.15 -13.09 -1.02
C ARG A 158 -1.62 -13.47 -1.14
N PHE A 159 -2.44 -12.54 -1.65
CA PHE A 159 -3.85 -12.77 -1.90
C PHE A 159 -4.08 -14.00 -2.79
N CYS A 160 -3.30 -14.15 -3.86
CA CYS A 160 -3.42 -15.30 -4.76
C CYS A 160 -3.18 -16.63 -4.04
N LYS A 161 -2.31 -16.68 -3.02
CA LYS A 161 -1.94 -17.91 -2.30
C LYS A 161 -2.96 -18.37 -1.25
N GLU A 162 -3.97 -17.56 -0.94
CA GLU A 162 -4.99 -17.90 0.05
C GLU A 162 -6.02 -18.93 -0.46
N PHE A 163 -6.05 -19.17 -1.76
CA PHE A 163 -7.08 -19.98 -2.40
C PHE A 163 -6.59 -21.38 -2.73
N ASN A 164 -7.45 -22.36 -2.48
CA ASN A 164 -7.27 -23.73 -2.97
C ASN A 164 -8.00 -23.89 -4.31
N LEU A 165 -7.25 -24.06 -5.40
CA LEU A 165 -7.78 -24.11 -6.76
C LEU A 165 -7.78 -25.51 -7.39
N ILE A 166 -7.77 -26.58 -6.58
CA ILE A 166 -7.78 -27.97 -7.08
C ILE A 166 -8.96 -28.22 -8.05
N ASP A 167 -10.13 -27.66 -7.77
CA ASP A 167 -11.33 -27.82 -8.59
C ASP A 167 -11.48 -26.75 -9.68
N GLY A 168 -10.50 -25.84 -9.82
CA GLY A 168 -10.47 -24.76 -10.81
C GLY A 168 -11.51 -23.65 -10.61
N LYS A 169 -12.23 -23.66 -9.48
CA LYS A 169 -13.25 -22.66 -9.13
C LYS A 169 -13.05 -22.20 -7.67
N ILE A 170 -13.54 -21.00 -7.36
CA ILE A 170 -13.54 -20.45 -6.01
C ILE A 170 -14.98 -20.22 -5.58
N ASP A 171 -15.34 -20.66 -4.38
CA ASP A 171 -16.62 -20.31 -3.77
C ASP A 171 -16.73 -18.78 -3.56
N THR A 172 -17.86 -18.18 -3.95
CA THR A 172 -18.02 -16.72 -3.96
C THR A 172 -17.92 -16.11 -2.56
N ASP A 173 -18.51 -16.77 -1.55
CA ASP A 173 -18.44 -16.30 -0.17
C ASP A 173 -17.00 -16.34 0.36
N THR A 174 -16.25 -17.39 0.00
CA THR A 174 -14.83 -17.53 0.30
C THR A 174 -14.01 -16.41 -0.35
N PHE A 175 -14.24 -16.12 -1.63
CA PHE A 175 -13.58 -15.02 -2.33
C PHE A 175 -13.85 -13.67 -1.67
N ASP A 176 -15.12 -13.35 -1.43
CA ASP A 176 -15.52 -12.08 -0.86
C ASP A 176 -14.99 -11.88 0.57
N ASN A 177 -14.96 -12.94 1.39
CA ASN A 177 -14.39 -12.89 2.73
C ASN A 177 -12.89 -12.58 2.69
N ILE A 178 -12.10 -13.32 1.91
CA ILE A 178 -10.63 -13.11 1.82
C ILE A 178 -10.34 -11.72 1.22
N LYS A 179 -11.05 -11.33 0.16
CA LYS A 179 -10.95 -10.00 -0.47
C LYS A 179 -11.18 -8.88 0.54
N THR A 180 -12.22 -9.01 1.35
CA THR A 180 -12.56 -8.03 2.39
C THR A 180 -11.45 -7.93 3.44
N GLN A 181 -10.92 -9.07 3.89
CA GLN A 181 -9.83 -9.10 4.87
C GLN A 181 -8.58 -8.41 4.34
N TYR A 182 -8.15 -8.72 3.12
CA TYR A 182 -6.98 -8.12 2.49
C TYR A 182 -7.16 -6.62 2.22
N SER A 183 -8.33 -6.21 1.72
CA SER A 183 -8.66 -4.81 1.46
C SER A 183 -8.69 -3.96 2.73
N ALA A 184 -9.00 -4.58 3.88
CA ALA A 184 -9.05 -3.91 5.18
C ALA A 184 -7.67 -3.71 5.83
N ILE A 185 -6.59 -4.36 5.35
CA ILE A 185 -5.27 -4.32 6.01
C ILE A 185 -4.72 -2.89 6.12
N LEU A 186 -4.93 -2.07 5.08
CA LEU A 186 -4.50 -0.67 5.06
C LEU A 186 -5.47 0.29 5.80
N VAL A 187 -6.67 -0.18 6.15
CA VAL A 187 -7.79 0.65 6.60
C VAL A 187 -8.06 0.47 8.10
N ASN A 188 -7.95 -0.76 8.58
CA ASN A 188 -8.16 -1.12 9.98
C ASN A 188 -6.82 -1.17 10.73
N THR A 189 -6.40 0.01 11.20
CA THR A 189 -5.45 0.19 12.32
C THR A 189 -5.56 1.57 12.92
#